data_AF-A0A3A4VYR9-F1
#
_entry.id   AF-A0A3A4VYR9-F1
#
_cell.length_a   1.000
_cell.length_b   1.000
_cell.length_c   1.000
_cell.angle_alpha   90.00
_cell.angle_beta   90.00
_cell.angle_gamma   90.00
#
_symmetry.space_group_name_H-M   'P 1'
#
loop_
_entity.id
_entity.type
_entity.pdbx_description
1 polymer ?
#
loop_
_entity_poly.entity_id
_entity_poly.type
_entity_poly.pdbx_seq_one_letter_code
_entity_poly.pdbx_strand_id
1 'polypeptide(L)'
;MQNPHRANRNPQYSFPDPFFRSSGLTMIEMLVGLFILGILMIGFHQIIANALSSYDAGRRKQDLLSQAHYAMDRMTLFAGSTDEIKDPSAGQQKQWLVLSERALDTYNNSDQSYTAEGDGFLDSDNDGDGLVNEDASDPREYIRFDLDKTIEGNWKLTEKRPDYRTPDTGDILQPLVLCQYVAEFLAIGLSDSLVELRLTLNDGQSAVSLKTRVKSMYIE
;
A
#
# COMPACT_ATOMS: atom_id res chain seq x y z
N MET A 1 0.20 38.07 -116.70
CA MET A 1 0.47 38.69 -115.38
C MET A 1 0.77 37.58 -114.37
N GLN A 2 1.73 37.85 -113.49
CA GLN A 2 2.45 36.93 -112.59
C GLN A 2 1.57 36.16 -111.57
N ASN A 3 1.77 34.84 -111.52
CA ASN A 3 2.21 33.98 -110.39
C ASN A 3 2.46 34.64 -109.00
N PRO A 4 2.64 33.86 -107.91
CA PRO A 4 1.83 32.83 -107.24
C PRO A 4 1.77 33.09 -105.71
N HIS A 5 1.15 32.22 -104.89
CA HIS A 5 1.84 31.68 -103.71
C HIS A 5 1.07 30.53 -103.03
N ARG A 6 1.73 29.38 -103.01
CA ARG A 6 1.52 28.25 -102.10
C ARG A 6 1.95 28.62 -100.68
N ALA A 7 1.28 28.05 -99.69
CA ALA A 7 1.86 27.47 -98.47
C ALA A 7 0.76 26.59 -97.82
N ASN A 8 0.85 25.26 -97.79
CA ASN A 8 1.76 24.41 -97.02
C ASN A 8 1.75 24.75 -95.51
N ARG A 9 1.08 23.91 -94.70
CA ARG A 9 1.72 23.15 -93.61
C ARG A 9 0.76 22.18 -92.90
N ASN A 10 1.38 21.08 -92.52
CA ASN A 10 0.94 19.87 -91.83
C ASN A 10 0.26 20.07 -90.46
N PRO A 11 -0.40 19.02 -89.92
CA PRO A 11 -1.28 19.11 -88.78
C PRO A 11 -0.50 19.23 -87.47
N GLN A 12 -0.83 20.22 -86.65
CA GLN A 12 -0.44 20.23 -85.25
C GLN A 12 -1.43 19.38 -84.45
N TYR A 13 -0.99 18.17 -84.11
CA TYR A 13 -1.48 17.49 -82.91
C TYR A 13 -1.15 18.37 -81.70
N SER A 14 -2.12 19.16 -81.27
CA SER A 14 -2.10 19.74 -79.92
C SER A 14 -2.54 18.64 -78.96
N PHE A 15 -1.59 17.88 -78.42
CA PHE A 15 -1.79 17.26 -77.13
C PHE A 15 -1.88 18.39 -76.11
N PRO A 16 -2.98 18.55 -75.37
CA PRO A 16 -2.91 19.30 -74.14
C PRO A 16 -2.09 18.43 -73.18
N ASP A 17 -0.83 18.80 -72.99
CA ASP A 17 -0.09 18.47 -71.78
C ASP A 17 -1.00 18.78 -70.57
N PRO A 18 -1.41 17.81 -69.75
CA PRO A 18 -1.99 18.10 -68.45
C PRO A 18 -0.84 18.29 -67.44
N PHE A 19 0.13 19.15 -67.77
CA PHE A 19 1.01 19.69 -66.74
C PHE A 19 0.25 20.87 -66.12
N PHE A 20 0.00 20.76 -64.81
CA PHE A 20 -0.68 21.73 -63.92
C PHE A 20 -2.21 21.59 -63.74
N ARG A 21 -2.64 20.50 -63.11
CA ARG A 21 -3.74 20.54 -62.10
C ARG A 21 -3.45 19.71 -60.84
N SER A 22 -2.18 19.61 -60.43
CA SER A 22 -1.76 18.87 -59.23
C SER A 22 -1.40 19.77 -58.03
N SER A 23 -1.22 21.10 -58.18
CA SER A 23 -0.84 21.96 -57.04
C SER A 23 -1.97 22.35 -56.06
N GLY A 24 -3.25 22.19 -56.45
CA GLY A 24 -4.39 22.45 -55.55
C GLY A 24 -4.82 21.22 -54.75
N LEU A 25 -4.58 20.02 -55.30
CA LEU A 25 -4.84 18.74 -54.64
C LEU A 25 -3.81 18.44 -53.54
N THR A 26 -2.54 18.83 -53.73
CA THR A 26 -1.47 18.57 -52.77
C THR A 26 -1.61 19.32 -51.45
N MET A 27 -2.16 20.54 -51.44
CA MET A 27 -2.42 21.30 -50.20
C MET A 27 -3.54 20.70 -49.36
N ILE A 28 -4.66 20.32 -50.00
CA ILE A 28 -5.80 19.70 -49.32
C ILE A 28 -5.41 18.31 -48.80
N GLU A 29 -4.69 17.53 -49.60
CA GLU A 29 -4.20 16.20 -49.21
C GLU A 29 -3.19 16.28 -48.05
N MET A 30 -2.30 17.28 -48.05
CA MET A 30 -1.43 17.59 -46.90
C MET A 30 -2.24 17.95 -45.65
N LEU A 31 -3.27 18.77 -45.77
CA LEU A 31 -4.09 19.19 -44.64
C LEU A 31 -4.88 18.01 -44.06
N VAL A 32 -5.43 17.15 -44.91
CA VAL A 32 -6.10 15.90 -44.50
C VAL A 32 -5.10 14.95 -43.84
N GLY A 33 -3.90 14.79 -44.38
CA GLY A 33 -2.84 13.97 -43.78
C GLY A 33 -2.41 14.47 -42.40
N LEU A 34 -2.22 15.78 -42.24
CA LEU A 34 -1.92 16.41 -40.96
C LEU A 34 -3.06 16.27 -39.96
N PHE A 35 -4.31 16.35 -40.42
CA PHE A 35 -5.49 16.16 -39.57
C PHE A 35 -5.59 14.73 -39.05
N ILE A 36 -5.41 13.74 -39.92
CA ILE A 36 -5.39 12.32 -39.53
C ILE A 36 -4.24 12.06 -38.56
N LEU A 37 -3.04 12.57 -38.85
CA LEU A 37 -1.88 12.45 -37.96
C LEU A 37 -2.14 13.09 -36.59
N GLY A 38 -2.79 14.26 -36.56
CA GLY A 38 -3.18 14.94 -35.32
C GLY A 38 -4.13 14.11 -34.47
N ILE A 39 -5.16 13.52 -35.08
CA ILE A 39 -6.09 12.62 -34.38
C ILE A 39 -5.36 11.38 -33.85
N LEU A 40 -4.49 10.78 -34.66
CA LEU A 40 -3.70 9.61 -34.25
C LEU A 40 -2.80 9.96 -33.06
N MET A 41 -2.10 11.09 -33.10
CA MET A 41 -1.24 11.54 -32.00
C MET A 41 -2.03 11.81 -30.71
N ILE A 42 -3.23 12.41 -30.80
CA ILE A 42 -4.11 12.58 -29.64
C ILE A 42 -4.54 11.22 -29.09
N GLY A 43 -4.93 10.28 -29.95
CA GLY A 43 -5.29 8.92 -29.54
C GLY A 43 -4.12 8.19 -28.86
N PHE A 44 -2.92 8.25 -29.44
CA PHE A 44 -1.71 7.68 -28.83
C PHE A 44 -1.38 8.32 -27.49
N HIS A 45 -1.50 9.65 -27.39
CA HIS A 45 -1.26 10.36 -26.13
C HIS A 45 -2.23 9.90 -25.03
N GLN A 46 -3.51 9.74 -25.36
CA GLN A 46 -4.51 9.23 -24.41
C GLN A 46 -4.22 7.79 -23.99
N ILE A 47 -3.82 6.91 -24.91
CA ILE A 47 -3.46 5.52 -24.59
C ILE A 47 -2.26 5.48 -23.63
N ILE A 48 -1.21 6.25 -23.93
CA ILE A 48 0.00 6.30 -23.09
C ILE A 48 -0.32 6.89 -21.72
N ALA A 49 -1.09 7.99 -21.65
CA ALA A 49 -1.49 8.60 -20.39
C ALA A 49 -2.32 7.65 -19.51
N ASN A 50 -3.28 6.94 -20.12
CA ASN A 50 -4.08 5.95 -19.42
C ASN A 50 -3.24 4.76 -18.95
N ALA A 51 -2.30 4.28 -19.78
CA ALA A 51 -1.40 3.19 -19.41
C ALA A 51 -0.50 3.57 -18.23
N LEU A 52 0.08 4.77 -18.24
CA LEU A 52 0.91 5.29 -17.15
C LEU A 52 0.10 5.48 -15.86
N SER A 53 -1.09 6.09 -15.96
CA SER A 53 -1.98 6.25 -14.80
C SER A 53 -2.40 4.91 -14.21
N SER A 54 -2.73 3.93 -15.06
CA SER A 54 -3.08 2.58 -14.62
C SER A 54 -1.90 1.86 -13.97
N TYR A 55 -0.69 2.03 -14.51
CA TYR A 55 0.53 1.48 -13.94
C TYR A 55 0.82 2.06 -12.55
N ASP A 56 0.77 3.38 -12.40
CA ASP A 56 1.00 4.05 -11.12
C ASP A 56 -0.06 3.67 -10.09
N ALA A 57 -1.32 3.56 -10.49
CA ALA A 57 -2.40 3.08 -9.63
C ALA A 57 -2.16 1.64 -9.17
N GLY A 58 -1.74 0.76 -10.08
CA GLY A 58 -1.39 -0.63 -9.77
C GLY A 58 -0.22 -0.74 -8.79
N ARG A 59 0.85 0.04 -9.00
CA ARG A 59 2.00 0.07 -8.09
C ARG A 59 1.63 0.54 -6.70
N ARG A 60 0.88 1.65 -6.58
CA ARG A 60 0.40 2.14 -5.28
C ARG A 60 -0.44 1.11 -4.55
N LYS A 61 -1.31 0.39 -5.27
CA LYS A 61 -2.10 -0.69 -4.70
C LYS A 61 -1.23 -1.82 -4.15
N GLN A 62 -0.19 -2.22 -4.89
CA GLN A 62 0.77 -3.23 -4.41
C GLN A 62 1.52 -2.77 -3.17
N ASP A 63 1.99 -1.52 -3.13
CA ASP A 63 2.69 -0.96 -1.97
C ASP A 63 1.79 -0.95 -0.72
N LEU A 64 0.51 -0.59 -0.88
CA LEU A 64 -0.46 -0.59 0.23
C LEU A 64 -0.79 -2.01 0.71
N LEU A 65 -0.96 -2.97 -0.20
CA LEU A 65 -1.14 -4.38 0.15
C LEU A 65 0.07 -4.93 0.91
N SER A 66 1.29 -4.58 0.50
CA SER A 66 2.51 -4.97 1.21
C SER A 66 2.56 -4.41 2.63
N GLN A 67 2.13 -3.16 2.84
CA GLN A 67 2.03 -2.57 4.18
C GLN A 67 0.96 -3.27 5.02
N ALA A 68 -0.20 -3.59 4.44
CA ALA A 68 -1.26 -4.31 5.11
C ALA A 68 -0.79 -5.71 5.56
N HIS A 69 -0.10 -6.45 4.69
CA HIS A 69 0.49 -7.75 5.04
C HIS A 69 1.50 -7.62 6.17
N TYR A 70 2.44 -6.68 6.06
CA TYR A 70 3.42 -6.41 7.13
C TYR A 70 2.75 -6.10 8.47
N ALA A 71 1.72 -5.26 8.47
CA ALA A 71 0.98 -4.91 9.69
C ALA A 71 0.28 -6.13 10.30
N MET A 72 -0.34 -6.98 9.48
CA MET A 72 -1.02 -8.20 9.93
C MET A 72 -0.03 -9.24 10.47
N ASP A 73 1.10 -9.45 9.80
CA ASP A 73 2.16 -10.35 10.26
C ASP A 73 2.73 -9.87 11.60
N ARG A 74 2.92 -8.55 11.75
CA ARG A 74 3.40 -7.95 12.99
C ARG A 74 2.42 -8.13 14.14
N MET A 75 1.11 -7.88 13.94
CA MET A 75 0.10 -8.16 14.98
C MET A 75 0.02 -9.65 15.32
N THR A 76 0.18 -10.53 14.33
CA THR A 76 0.20 -11.99 14.53
C THR A 76 1.40 -12.42 15.36
N LEU A 77 2.57 -11.82 15.11
CA LEU A 77 3.79 -12.06 15.88
C LEU A 77 3.59 -11.69 17.36
N PHE A 78 3.03 -10.51 17.64
CA PHE A 78 2.76 -10.09 19.02
C PHE A 78 1.73 -10.98 19.69
N ALA A 79 0.61 -11.27 19.01
CA ALA A 79 -0.38 -12.20 19.54
C ALA A 79 0.23 -13.59 19.79
N GLY A 80 1.07 -14.11 18.91
CA GLY A 80 1.71 -15.42 19.12
C GLY A 80 2.78 -15.46 20.22
N SER A 81 3.24 -14.31 20.69
CA SER A 81 4.35 -14.17 21.65
C SER A 81 3.92 -13.56 23.00
N THR A 82 2.62 -13.49 23.24
CA THR A 82 2.02 -12.98 24.46
C THR A 82 1.10 -14.05 25.05
N ASP A 83 0.75 -13.88 26.33
CA ASP A 83 -0.08 -14.79 27.11
C ASP A 83 -1.55 -14.37 27.13
N GLU A 84 -1.86 -13.08 26.97
CA GLU A 84 -3.21 -12.54 27.14
C GLU A 84 -3.65 -11.60 25.99
N ILE A 85 -4.93 -11.73 25.60
CA ILE A 85 -5.66 -10.72 24.84
C ILE A 85 -6.55 -9.95 25.81
N LYS A 86 -6.14 -8.74 26.20
CA LYS A 86 -6.95 -7.88 27.08
C LYS A 86 -8.23 -7.39 26.39
N ASP A 87 -8.09 -6.94 25.14
CA ASP A 87 -9.20 -6.48 24.33
C ASP A 87 -8.97 -6.86 22.85
N PRO A 88 -9.98 -7.37 22.13
CA PRO A 88 -11.36 -7.62 22.57
C PRO A 88 -11.53 -8.90 23.39
N SER A 89 -12.44 -8.90 24.37
CA SER A 89 -12.90 -10.13 25.02
C SER A 89 -13.71 -11.03 24.07
N ALA A 90 -13.90 -12.30 24.44
CA ALA A 90 -14.67 -13.26 23.64
C ALA A 90 -16.08 -12.73 23.27
N GLY A 91 -16.42 -12.81 21.98
CA GLY A 91 -17.68 -12.31 21.42
C GLY A 91 -17.72 -10.80 21.17
N GLN A 92 -16.68 -10.04 21.53
CA GLN A 92 -16.62 -8.60 21.28
C GLN A 92 -15.88 -8.28 19.98
N GLN A 93 -16.28 -7.16 19.38
CA GLN A 93 -15.59 -6.55 18.25
C GLN A 93 -15.16 -5.14 18.65
N LYS A 94 -13.89 -4.81 18.42
CA LYS A 94 -13.29 -3.50 18.73
C LYS A 94 -12.51 -2.99 17.53
N GLN A 95 -12.33 -1.68 17.46
CA GLN A 95 -11.45 -1.02 16.47
C GLN A 95 -10.01 -0.88 16.97
N TRP A 96 -9.66 -1.66 17.98
CA TRP A 96 -8.35 -1.73 18.57
C TRP A 96 -8.09 -3.16 19.06
N LEU A 97 -6.82 -3.53 19.13
CA LEU A 97 -6.33 -4.74 19.76
C LEU A 97 -5.41 -4.32 20.90
N VAL A 98 -5.59 -4.91 22.07
CA VAL A 98 -4.71 -4.73 23.23
C VAL A 98 -4.24 -6.11 23.67
N LEU A 99 -2.94 -6.29 23.62
CA LEU A 99 -2.25 -7.51 24.03
C LEU A 99 -1.41 -7.19 25.26
N SER A 100 -1.24 -8.15 26.17
CA SER A 100 -0.20 -8.02 27.18
C SER A 100 1.16 -7.88 26.49
N GLU A 101 2.11 -7.36 27.24
CA GLU A 101 3.50 -7.40 26.85
C GLU A 101 3.98 -8.81 26.50
N ARG A 102 5.19 -8.86 25.95
CA ARG A 102 5.80 -10.11 25.57
C ARG A 102 6.54 -10.66 26.77
N ALA A 103 6.48 -11.96 26.99
CA ALA A 103 7.31 -12.57 28.03
C ALA A 103 8.80 -12.68 27.66
N LEU A 104 9.25 -12.03 26.58
CA LEU A 104 10.58 -12.23 26.02
C LEU A 104 11.08 -10.95 25.35
N ASP A 105 12.20 -10.46 25.85
CA ASP A 105 13.02 -9.42 25.25
C ASP A 105 13.33 -9.70 23.77
N THR A 106 13.64 -8.62 23.05
CA THR A 106 13.79 -8.54 21.59
C THR A 106 14.24 -9.85 20.94
N TYR A 107 13.37 -10.38 20.06
CA TYR A 107 13.70 -11.54 19.25
C TYR A 107 14.75 -11.13 18.21
N ASN A 108 15.96 -11.62 18.36
CA ASN A 108 17.04 -11.36 17.44
C ASN A 108 16.85 -12.24 16.19
N ASN A 109 16.44 -11.60 15.09
CA ASN A 109 16.21 -12.28 13.81
C ASN A 109 17.48 -12.92 13.20
N SER A 110 18.68 -12.53 13.65
CA SER A 110 19.94 -13.04 13.10
C SER A 110 20.35 -14.39 13.67
N ASP A 111 20.14 -14.62 14.97
CA ASP A 111 20.50 -15.85 15.68
C ASP A 111 19.27 -16.66 16.12
N GLN A 112 18.05 -16.17 15.83
CA GLN A 112 16.78 -16.77 16.23
C GLN A 112 16.67 -16.97 17.74
N SER A 113 17.35 -16.14 18.52
CA SER A 113 17.35 -16.19 19.97
C SER A 113 16.66 -14.98 20.57
N TYR A 114 16.20 -15.14 21.80
CA TYR A 114 15.73 -14.03 22.61
C TYR A 114 16.93 -13.54 23.43
N THR A 115 17.25 -12.26 23.29
CA THR A 115 18.37 -11.62 23.98
C THR A 115 17.83 -10.63 25.00
N ALA A 116 18.22 -10.80 26.26
CA ALA A 116 18.00 -9.83 27.33
C ALA A 116 18.50 -8.45 26.88
N GLU A 117 17.61 -7.47 26.76
CA GLU A 117 17.94 -6.10 26.37
C GLU A 117 17.96 -5.20 27.60
N GLY A 118 19.07 -5.21 28.35
CA GLY A 118 19.26 -4.28 29.47
C GLY A 118 19.99 -4.87 30.66
N ASP A 119 19.26 -5.05 31.75
CA ASP A 119 19.65 -5.50 33.08
C ASP A 119 20.18 -6.95 33.14
N GLY A 120 20.02 -7.72 32.05
CA GLY A 120 20.50 -9.08 31.92
C GLY A 120 19.47 -10.16 32.25
N PHE A 121 18.21 -9.77 32.43
CA PHE A 121 17.08 -10.67 32.63
C PHE A 121 16.20 -10.75 31.36
N LEU A 122 15.33 -11.77 31.28
CA LEU A 122 14.42 -11.98 30.15
C LEU A 122 12.98 -11.70 30.60
N ASP A 123 12.71 -10.47 30.99
CA ASP A 123 11.45 -9.99 31.58
C ASP A 123 10.73 -8.91 30.76
N SER A 124 11.36 -8.41 29.70
CA SER A 124 10.77 -7.45 28.75
C SER A 124 10.58 -6.03 29.27
N ASP A 125 10.50 -5.77 30.57
CA ASP A 125 10.32 -4.44 31.18
C ASP A 125 11.58 -3.92 31.91
N ASN A 126 12.62 -4.76 32.03
CA ASN A 126 13.99 -4.38 32.42
C ASN A 126 14.06 -3.75 33.83
N ASP A 127 13.26 -4.29 34.76
CA ASP A 127 13.20 -3.88 36.16
C ASP A 127 14.16 -4.67 37.08
N GLY A 128 14.79 -5.72 36.57
CA GLY A 128 15.89 -6.46 37.17
C GLY A 128 15.50 -7.71 37.94
N ASP A 129 14.29 -8.26 37.77
CA ASP A 129 13.80 -9.37 38.56
C ASP A 129 13.70 -10.72 37.83
N GLY A 130 13.73 -10.73 36.50
CA GLY A 130 13.66 -11.95 35.67
C GLY A 130 12.26 -12.49 35.47
N LEU A 131 11.24 -11.71 35.75
CA LEU A 131 9.87 -12.14 35.83
C LEU A 131 8.93 -11.25 35.00
N VAL A 132 7.82 -11.80 34.54
CA VAL A 132 6.90 -11.13 33.60
C VAL A 132 5.52 -11.08 34.22
N ASN A 133 4.98 -9.88 34.49
CA ASN A 133 3.62 -9.68 35.00
C ASN A 133 3.32 -10.46 36.30
N GLU A 134 4.22 -10.40 37.28
CA GLU A 134 4.25 -11.28 38.46
C GLU A 134 3.04 -11.14 39.38
N ASP A 135 2.56 -9.92 39.63
CA ASP A 135 1.55 -9.66 40.66
C ASP A 135 0.95 -8.25 40.60
N ALA A 136 0.37 -7.77 41.71
CA ALA A 136 -0.18 -6.42 41.80
C ALA A 136 0.89 -5.32 42.01
N SER A 137 2.15 -5.72 42.25
CA SER A 137 3.31 -4.84 42.43
C SER A 137 3.84 -4.36 41.09
N ASP A 138 3.79 -5.23 40.10
CA ASP A 138 4.17 -5.00 38.71
C ASP A 138 2.92 -4.90 37.80
N PRO A 139 2.48 -3.68 37.47
CA PRO A 139 1.28 -3.50 36.66
C PRO A 139 1.55 -3.85 35.20
N ARG A 140 0.90 -4.90 34.72
CA ARG A 140 0.95 -5.34 33.31
C ARG A 140 1.00 -4.19 32.32
N GLU A 141 2.03 -4.19 31.48
CA GLU A 141 2.11 -3.28 30.35
C GLU A 141 1.46 -3.89 29.10
N TYR A 142 0.97 -3.01 28.23
CA TYR A 142 0.16 -3.44 27.09
C TYR A 142 0.62 -2.83 25.78
N ILE A 143 0.63 -3.67 24.76
CA ILE A 143 0.83 -3.25 23.38
C ILE A 143 -0.54 -3.01 22.76
N ARG A 144 -0.70 -1.84 22.15
CA ARG A 144 -1.97 -1.43 21.57
C ARG A 144 -1.83 -1.17 20.08
N PHE A 145 -2.69 -1.79 19.30
CA PHE A 145 -2.91 -1.49 17.89
C PHE A 145 -4.24 -0.77 17.74
N ASP A 146 -4.24 0.42 17.16
CA ASP A 146 -5.46 1.18 16.89
C ASP A 146 -5.33 2.09 15.67
N LEU A 147 -6.46 2.63 15.23
CA LEU A 147 -6.51 3.58 14.12
C LEU A 147 -6.30 4.99 14.62
N ASP A 148 -5.24 5.63 14.14
CA ASP A 148 -5.13 7.08 14.13
C ASP A 148 -6.02 7.65 13.02
N LYS A 149 -7.11 8.31 13.44
CA LYS A 149 -8.10 8.94 12.56
C LYS A 149 -7.94 10.45 12.45
N THR A 150 -6.79 10.99 12.85
CA THR A 150 -6.53 12.44 12.87
C THR A 150 -6.67 13.07 11.49
N ILE A 151 -6.32 12.35 10.41
CA ILE A 151 -6.45 12.81 9.03
C ILE A 151 -7.58 12.06 8.34
N GLU A 152 -8.64 12.78 7.97
CA GLU A 152 -9.75 12.22 7.19
C GLU A 152 -9.27 11.69 5.84
N GLY A 153 -9.74 10.49 5.45
CA GLY A 153 -9.33 9.83 4.20
C GLY A 153 -7.92 9.21 4.23
N ASN A 154 -7.18 9.36 5.33
CA ASN A 154 -5.90 8.68 5.56
C ASN A 154 -5.78 8.23 7.01
N TRP A 155 -6.68 7.33 7.45
CA TRP A 155 -6.51 6.70 8.74
C TRP A 155 -5.31 5.77 8.70
N LYS A 156 -4.57 5.74 9.79
CA LYS A 156 -3.32 4.99 9.91
C LYS A 156 -3.47 3.94 11.00
N LEU A 157 -3.13 2.69 10.69
CA LEU A 157 -2.96 1.69 11.72
C LEU A 157 -1.65 1.96 12.45
N THR A 158 -1.74 2.20 13.76
CA THR A 158 -0.60 2.52 14.61
C THR A 158 -0.42 1.48 15.69
N GLU A 159 0.84 1.27 16.05
CA GLU A 159 1.28 0.45 17.17
C GLU A 159 1.84 1.36 18.25
N LYS A 160 1.37 1.15 19.48
CA LYS A 160 1.86 1.79 20.69
C LYS A 160 2.44 0.70 21.58
N ARG A 161 3.68 0.90 21.99
CA ARG A 161 4.43 -0.03 22.85
C ARG A 161 4.96 0.72 24.05
N PRO A 162 5.10 0.04 25.20
CA PRO A 162 5.87 0.58 26.30
C PRO A 162 7.33 0.83 25.91
N ASP A 163 8.00 1.70 26.66
CA ASP A 163 9.40 2.04 26.49
C ASP A 163 10.27 1.32 27.53
N TYR A 164 10.64 0.10 27.22
CA TYR A 164 11.45 -0.78 28.07
C TYR A 164 12.90 -0.33 28.31
N ARG A 165 13.27 0.88 27.87
CA ARG A 165 14.58 1.48 28.18
C ARG A 165 14.63 2.09 29.58
N THR A 166 13.47 2.28 30.20
CA THR A 166 13.32 2.78 31.56
C THR A 166 12.52 1.74 32.37
N PRO A 167 12.79 1.60 33.67
CA PRO A 167 11.98 0.76 34.56
C PRO A 167 10.67 1.45 34.98
N ASP A 168 10.33 2.60 34.36
CA ASP A 168 9.20 3.42 34.74
C ASP A 168 7.94 2.93 34.00
N THR A 169 7.00 2.35 34.76
CA THR A 169 5.73 1.86 34.20
C THR A 169 4.96 2.96 33.47
N GLY A 170 4.45 2.67 32.28
CA GLY A 170 3.60 3.59 31.51
C GLY A 170 4.36 4.61 30.67
N ASP A 171 5.68 4.51 30.58
CA ASP A 171 6.44 5.15 29.51
C ASP A 171 6.11 4.48 28.17
N ILE A 172 5.78 5.28 27.15
CA ILE A 172 5.31 4.78 25.85
C ILE A 172 6.20 5.35 24.75
N LEU A 173 6.71 4.48 23.88
CA LEU A 173 7.43 4.88 22.67
C LEU A 173 6.54 5.68 21.72
N GLN A 174 7.17 6.49 20.86
CA GLN A 174 6.44 7.17 19.80
C GLN A 174 5.65 6.15 18.95
N PRO A 175 4.34 6.39 18.68
CA PRO A 175 3.52 5.46 17.92
C PRO A 175 4.12 5.16 16.54
N LEU A 176 4.29 3.87 16.24
CA LEU A 176 4.78 3.41 14.95
C LEU A 176 3.63 3.26 13.96
N VAL A 177 3.74 3.88 12.79
CA VAL A 177 2.75 3.70 11.70
C VAL A 177 3.07 2.42 10.94
N LEU A 178 2.12 1.48 10.92
CA LEU A 178 2.27 0.20 10.24
C LEU A 178 1.66 0.19 8.84
N CYS A 179 0.49 0.80 8.70
CA CYS A 179 -0.24 0.85 7.43
C CYS A 179 -1.00 2.17 7.31
N GLN A 180 -0.94 2.79 6.13
CA GLN A 180 -1.67 4.02 5.82
C GLN A 180 -2.91 3.71 4.96
N TYR A 181 -3.78 4.70 4.80
CA TYR A 181 -5.00 4.61 3.99
C TYR A 181 -5.90 3.43 4.38
N VAL A 182 -6.06 3.21 5.68
CA VAL A 182 -6.95 2.19 6.22
C VAL A 182 -8.37 2.73 6.25
N ALA A 183 -9.33 1.95 5.77
CA ALA A 183 -10.76 2.24 5.89
C ALA A 183 -11.31 1.73 7.21
N GLU A 184 -10.91 0.51 7.59
CA GLU A 184 -11.42 -0.16 8.75
C GLU A 184 -10.37 -1.10 9.34
N PHE A 185 -10.30 -1.15 10.66
CA PHE A 185 -9.59 -2.16 11.41
C PHE A 185 -10.53 -2.71 12.47
N LEU A 186 -10.62 -4.04 12.54
CA LEU A 186 -11.43 -4.75 13.51
C LEU A 186 -10.60 -5.88 14.13
N ALA A 187 -10.63 -5.92 15.45
CA ALA A 187 -10.28 -7.10 16.22
C ALA A 187 -11.57 -7.72 16.74
N ILE A 188 -11.76 -9.02 16.50
CA ILE A 188 -12.94 -9.79 16.90
C ILE A 188 -12.47 -10.92 17.82
N GLY A 189 -12.83 -10.82 19.10
CA GLY A 189 -12.52 -11.85 20.10
C GLY A 189 -13.36 -13.08 19.82
N LEU A 190 -12.72 -14.19 19.48
CA LEU A 190 -13.39 -15.48 19.24
C LEU A 190 -13.40 -16.34 20.51
N SER A 191 -12.35 -16.24 21.32
CA SER A 191 -12.22 -16.80 22.67
C SER A 191 -11.16 -16.01 23.43
N ASP A 192 -10.96 -16.29 24.72
CA ASP A 192 -9.97 -15.59 25.55
C ASP A 192 -8.54 -15.65 24.98
N SER A 193 -8.23 -16.70 24.20
CA SER A 193 -6.94 -16.84 23.53
C SER A 193 -6.96 -16.65 22.01
N LEU A 194 -8.10 -16.33 21.38
CA LEU A 194 -8.21 -16.34 19.92
C LEU A 194 -8.86 -15.06 19.41
N VAL A 195 -8.22 -14.39 18.46
CA VAL A 195 -8.73 -13.17 17.83
C VAL A 195 -8.69 -13.29 16.30
N GLU A 196 -9.76 -12.83 15.65
CA GLU A 196 -9.78 -12.55 14.23
C GLU A 196 -9.47 -11.07 14.01
N LEU A 197 -8.43 -10.81 13.23
CA LEU A 197 -8.05 -9.48 12.81
C LEU A 197 -8.55 -9.27 11.38
N ARG A 198 -9.11 -8.09 11.12
CA ARG A 198 -9.55 -7.67 9.79
C ARG A 198 -9.08 -6.25 9.53
N LEU A 199 -8.37 -6.07 8.43
CA LEU A 199 -7.87 -4.79 7.96
C LEU A 199 -8.41 -4.55 6.55
N THR A 200 -9.14 -3.46 6.38
CA THR A 200 -9.72 -3.03 5.10
C THR A 200 -9.06 -1.73 4.68
N LEU A 201 -8.54 -1.67 3.46
CA LEU A 201 -7.94 -0.45 2.90
C LEU A 201 -8.98 0.47 2.25
N ASN A 202 -8.67 1.76 2.11
CA ASN A 202 -9.55 2.79 1.51
C ASN A 202 -9.93 2.53 0.05
N ASP A 203 -9.24 1.61 -0.64
CA ASP A 203 -9.66 1.16 -1.97
C ASP A 203 -10.90 0.24 -1.93
N GLY A 204 -11.38 -0.13 -0.73
CA GLY A 204 -12.62 -0.87 -0.48
C GLY A 204 -12.64 -2.32 -1.00
N GLN A 205 -11.57 -2.76 -1.67
CA GLN A 205 -11.48 -4.07 -2.31
C GLN A 205 -10.40 -4.96 -1.68
N SER A 206 -9.47 -4.35 -0.95
CA SER A 206 -8.35 -5.05 -0.33
C SER A 206 -8.63 -5.21 1.16
N ALA A 207 -9.23 -6.35 1.53
CA ALA A 207 -9.40 -6.76 2.91
C ALA A 207 -8.47 -7.93 3.22
N VAL A 208 -7.60 -7.76 4.23
CA VAL A 208 -6.77 -8.83 4.77
C VAL A 208 -7.41 -9.26 6.08
N SER A 209 -7.69 -10.55 6.22
CA SER A 209 -8.19 -11.12 7.46
C SER A 209 -7.34 -12.30 7.88
N LEU A 210 -7.03 -12.37 9.17
CA LEU A 210 -6.19 -13.40 9.75
C LEU A 210 -6.72 -13.77 11.13
N LYS A 211 -6.66 -15.05 11.47
CA LYS A 211 -6.97 -15.56 12.81
C LYS A 211 -5.69 -15.93 13.50
N THR A 212 -5.47 -15.37 14.68
CA THR A 212 -4.28 -15.63 15.49
C THR A 212 -4.68 -15.96 16.91
N ARG A 213 -3.84 -16.76 17.56
CA ARG A 213 -4.05 -17.27 18.92
C ARG A 213 -2.86 -16.84 19.78
N VAL A 214 -3.15 -16.40 21.00
CA VAL A 214 -2.11 -16.25 22.03
C VAL A 214 -1.65 -17.59 22.56
N LYS A 215 -0.35 -17.73 22.72
CA LYS A 215 0.25 -18.95 23.22
C LYS A 215 0.63 -18.69 24.67
N SER A 216 -0.18 -19.21 25.60
CA SER A 216 0.19 -19.22 27.02
C SER A 216 1.58 -19.85 27.15
N MET A 217 2.57 -19.04 27.55
CA MET A 217 3.93 -19.51 27.77
C MET A 217 4.10 -20.09 29.18
N TYR A 218 3.17 -19.79 30.09
CA TYR A 218 3.07 -20.41 31.39
C TYR A 218 2.05 -21.56 31.34
N ILE A 219 2.53 -22.74 31.73
CA ILE A 219 1.71 -23.89 32.12
C ILE A 219 1.48 -23.72 33.61
N GLU A 220 0.22 -23.60 34.04
CA GLU A 220 -0.15 -23.74 35.46
C GLU A 220 0.29 -25.11 36.02
#